data_AF-A0A355B8R4-F1
#
_entry.id   AF-A0A355B8R4-F1
#
_cell.length_a   1.000
_cell.length_b   1.000
_cell.length_c   1.000
_cell.angle_alpha   90.00
_cell.angle_beta   90.00
_cell.angle_gamma   90.00
#
_symmetry.space_group_name_H-M   'P 1'
#
loop_
_entity.id
_entity.type
_entity.pdbx_description
1 polymer ?
#
loop_
_entity_poly.entity_id
_entity_poly.type
_entity_poly.pdbx_seq_one_letter_code
_entity_poly.pdbx_strand_id
1 'polypeptide(L)'
;LAQMNLVSNLTDMENYGYAIYVCLLNIQNQIEVEHHKYWLGKNFELVHEARKNYSLNRYLDRINPKNQSESYQQFLNFMWNLNLNEFSKIATYYKKETKN
;
A
#
# COMPACT_ATOMS: atom_id res chain seq x y z
N LEU A 1 -16.01 -0.78 -11.46
CA LEU A 1 -16.11 0.70 -11.30
C LEU A 1 -15.92 1.15 -9.85
N ALA A 2 -16.75 0.75 -8.88
CA ALA A 2 -16.63 1.24 -7.48
C ALA A 2 -15.31 0.86 -6.78
N GLN A 3 -14.80 -0.37 -6.97
CA GLN A 3 -13.51 -0.81 -6.40
C GLN A 3 -12.28 -0.15 -7.07
N MET A 4 -12.36 0.14 -8.38
CA MET A 4 -11.25 0.80 -9.08
C MET A 4 -11.01 2.22 -8.55
N ASN A 5 -12.09 2.94 -8.25
CA ASN A 5 -12.04 4.31 -7.74
C ASN A 5 -11.72 4.37 -6.24
N LEU A 6 -11.95 3.29 -5.49
CA LEU A 6 -11.67 3.25 -4.06
C LEU A 6 -10.18 3.52 -3.79
N VAL A 7 -9.29 2.83 -4.50
CA VAL A 7 -7.85 2.94 -4.26
C VAL A 7 -7.31 4.31 -4.66
N SER A 8 -7.80 4.89 -5.76
CA SER A 8 -7.42 6.26 -6.15
C SER A 8 -7.89 7.26 -5.10
N ASN A 9 -9.14 7.16 -4.64
CA ASN A 9 -9.68 8.05 -3.60
C ASN A 9 -8.92 7.92 -2.28
N LEU A 10 -8.59 6.70 -1.85
CA LEU A 10 -7.76 6.49 -0.66
C LEU A 10 -6.39 7.14 -0.82
N THR A 11 -5.80 7.02 -2.00
CA THR A 11 -4.51 7.68 -2.31
C THR A 11 -4.63 9.20 -2.25
N ASP A 12 -5.68 9.77 -2.84
CA ASP A 12 -5.92 11.23 -2.85
C ASP A 12 -6.20 11.77 -1.43
N MET A 13 -6.79 10.94 -0.56
CA MET A 13 -6.98 11.23 0.88
C MET A 13 -5.74 10.95 1.73
N GLU A 14 -4.60 10.65 1.11
CA GLU A 14 -3.34 10.30 1.75
C GLU A 14 -3.37 9.03 2.63
N ASN A 15 -4.36 8.15 2.45
CA ASN A 15 -4.46 6.87 3.17
C ASN A 15 -3.57 5.78 2.54
N TYR A 16 -2.29 6.08 2.31
CA TYR A 16 -1.39 5.25 1.51
C TYR A 16 -1.24 3.83 2.06
N GLY A 17 -1.05 3.67 3.37
CA GLY A 17 -0.93 2.36 4.01
C GLY A 17 -2.19 1.51 3.84
N TYR A 18 -3.37 2.10 3.99
CA TYR A 18 -4.63 1.38 3.78
C TYR A 18 -4.90 1.09 2.30
N ALA A 19 -4.54 2.00 1.40
CA ALA A 19 -4.61 1.77 -0.05
C ALA A 19 -3.76 0.55 -0.47
N ILE A 20 -2.54 0.40 0.07
CA ILE A 20 -1.69 -0.78 -0.15
C ILE A 20 -2.41 -2.06 0.30
N TYR A 21 -2.98 -2.06 1.50
CA TYR A 21 -3.70 -3.22 2.02
C TYR A 21 -4.88 -3.62 1.12
N VAL A 22 -5.68 -2.65 0.67
CA VAL A 22 -6.80 -2.89 -0.26
C VAL A 22 -6.30 -3.46 -1.59
N CYS A 23 -5.19 -2.94 -2.13
CA CYS A 23 -4.58 -3.51 -3.33
C CYS A 23 -4.19 -4.99 -3.14
N LEU A 24 -3.51 -5.32 -2.04
CA LEU A 24 -3.08 -6.70 -1.75
C LEU A 24 -4.28 -7.64 -1.62
N LEU A 25 -5.35 -7.23 -0.92
CA LEU A 25 -6.59 -8.01 -0.82
C LEU A 25 -7.22 -8.26 -2.19
N ASN A 26 -7.32 -7.24 -3.04
CA ASN A 26 -7.93 -7.39 -4.37
C ASN A 26 -7.07 -8.25 -5.30
N ILE A 27 -5.73 -8.13 -5.24
CA ILE A 27 -4.81 -9.00 -5.98
C ILE A 27 -4.98 -10.45 -5.53
N GLN A 28 -5.03 -10.72 -4.22
CA GLN A 28 -5.26 -12.06 -3.68
C GLN A 28 -6.57 -12.67 -4.21
N ASN A 29 -7.62 -11.86 -4.31
CA ASN A 29 -8.94 -12.26 -4.79
C ASN A 29 -9.08 -12.26 -6.33
N GLN A 30 -8.00 -12.04 -7.08
CA GLN A 30 -7.99 -11.97 -8.55
C GLN A 30 -8.90 -10.88 -9.14
N ILE A 31 -9.10 -9.78 -8.42
CA ILE A 31 -9.95 -8.66 -8.84
C ILE A 31 -9.06 -7.58 -9.46
N GLU A 32 -9.26 -7.30 -10.76
CA GLU A 32 -8.60 -6.19 -11.47
C GLU A 32 -7.09 -6.12 -11.17
N VAL A 33 -6.41 -7.26 -11.31
CA VAL A 33 -5.05 -7.49 -10.79
C VAL A 33 -4.06 -6.43 -11.28
N GLU A 34 -4.07 -6.10 -12.56
CA GLU A 34 -3.15 -5.13 -13.15
C GLU A 34 -3.42 -3.70 -12.67
N HIS A 35 -4.69 -3.31 -12.52
CA HIS A 35 -5.07 -2.03 -11.91
C HIS A 35 -4.55 -1.94 -10.48
N HIS A 36 -4.72 -2.99 -9.68
CA HIS A 36 -4.27 -2.99 -8.29
C HIS A 36 -2.75 -3.08 -8.17
N LYS A 37 -2.04 -3.77 -9.07
CA LYS A 37 -0.56 -3.76 -9.12
C LYS A 37 -0.03 -2.35 -9.42
N TYR A 38 -0.64 -1.64 -10.37
CA TYR A 38 -0.28 -0.25 -10.66
C TYR A 38 -0.38 0.63 -9.41
N TRP A 39 -1.54 0.60 -8.74
CA TRP A 39 -1.75 1.41 -7.54
C TRP A 39 -0.94 0.95 -6.34
N LEU A 40 -0.63 -0.34 -6.26
CA LEU A 40 0.29 -0.89 -5.26
C LEU A 40 1.67 -0.25 -5.42
N GLY A 41 2.23 -0.25 -6.63
CA GLY A 41 3.52 0.41 -6.92
C GLY A 41 3.51 1.91 -6.61
N LYS A 42 2.43 2.61 -6.98
CA LYS A 42 2.26 4.04 -6.71
C LYS A 42 2.20 4.35 -5.20
N ASN A 43 1.43 3.59 -4.43
CA ASN A 43 1.34 3.82 -2.99
C ASN A 43 2.61 3.41 -2.24
N PHE A 44 3.33 2.37 -2.70
CA PHE A 44 4.64 2.02 -2.14
C PHE A 44 5.67 3.14 -2.37
N GLU A 45 5.62 3.85 -3.50
CA GLU A 45 6.45 5.03 -3.73
C GLU A 45 6.09 6.19 -2.78
N LEU A 46 4.80 6.44 -2.56
CA LEU A 46 4.35 7.49 -1.63
C LEU A 46 4.77 7.18 -0.18
N VAL A 47 4.68 5.91 0.23
CA VAL A 47 5.17 5.43 1.52
C VAL A 47 6.71 5.51 1.62
N HIS A 48 7.43 5.22 0.53
CA HIS A 48 8.88 5.39 0.46
C HIS A 48 9.28 6.85 0.71
N GLU A 49 8.63 7.81 0.04
CA GLU A 49 8.91 9.23 0.25
C GLU A 49 8.54 9.68 1.66
N ALA A 50 7.42 9.20 2.22
CA ALA A 50 7.07 9.45 3.61
C ALA A 50 8.12 8.91 4.60
N ARG A 51 8.65 7.70 4.37
CA ARG A 51 9.74 7.12 5.19
C ARG A 51 11.00 7.95 5.10
N LYS A 52 11.39 8.37 3.90
CA LYS A 52 12.56 9.25 3.64
C LYS A 52 12.44 10.59 4.36
N ASN A 53 11.23 11.13 4.43
CA ASN A 53 10.90 12.40 5.08
C ASN A 53 10.51 12.24 6.56
N TYR A 54 10.74 11.08 7.18
CA TYR A 54 10.43 10.79 8.59
C TYR A 54 8.96 11.05 8.99
N SER A 55 8.04 10.93 8.03
CA SER A 55 6.60 11.21 8.20
C SER A 55 5.72 9.96 7.99
N LEU A 56 6.30 8.76 7.94
CA LEU A 56 5.56 7.51 7.70
C LEU A 56 4.36 7.32 8.64
N ASN A 57 4.49 7.70 9.91
CA ASN A 57 3.43 7.58 10.92
C ASN A 57 2.17 8.41 10.63
N ARG A 58 2.21 9.34 9.66
CA ARG A 58 1.04 10.07 9.18
C ARG A 58 0.20 9.24 8.20
N TYR A 59 0.83 8.30 7.50
CA TYR A 59 0.25 7.60 6.35
C TYR A 59 0.14 6.08 6.54
N LEU A 60 0.75 5.55 7.60
CA LEU A 60 0.69 4.14 7.98
C LEU A 60 0.19 4.04 9.42
N ASP A 61 -0.91 3.31 9.59
CA ASP A 61 -1.52 3.08 10.89
C ASP A 61 -0.56 2.36 11.85
N ARG A 62 -0.72 2.65 13.14
CA ARG A 62 -0.09 1.83 14.19
C ARG A 62 -0.90 0.57 14.40
N ILE A 63 -0.23 -0.48 14.88
CA ILE A 63 -0.87 -1.73 15.23
C ILE A 63 -1.77 -1.50 16.45
N ASN A 64 -3.05 -1.86 16.34
CA ASN A 64 -4.04 -1.80 17.40
C ASN A 64 -4.84 -3.12 17.45
N PRO A 65 -4.48 -4.04 18.37
CA PRO A 65 -5.10 -5.36 18.44
C PRO A 65 -6.60 -5.38 18.71
N LYS A 66 -7.17 -4.30 19.26
CA LYS A 66 -8.59 -4.25 19.65
C LYS A 66 -9.52 -3.88 18.49
N ASN A 67 -9.02 -3.09 17.53
CA ASN A 67 -9.85 -2.43 16.53
C ASN A 67 -9.48 -2.81 15.09
N GLN A 68 -8.53 -3.72 14.90
CA GLN A 68 -8.04 -4.13 13.58
C GLN A 68 -8.20 -5.64 13.40
N SER A 69 -8.55 -6.08 12.20
CA SER A 69 -8.55 -7.50 11.86
C SER A 69 -7.12 -8.06 11.98
N GLU A 70 -7.01 -9.36 12.25
CA GLU A 70 -5.72 -10.05 12.31
C GLU A 70 -4.91 -9.87 11.02
N SER A 71 -5.56 -10.00 9.85
CA SER A 71 -4.93 -9.79 8.55
C SER A 71 -4.34 -8.38 8.40
N TYR A 72 -5.02 -7.35 8.90
CA TYR A 72 -4.53 -5.98 8.84
C TYR A 72 -3.38 -5.76 9.83
N GLN A 73 -3.43 -6.38 11.01
CA GLN A 73 -2.31 -6.34 11.96
C GLN A 73 -1.04 -7.00 11.39
N GLN A 74 -1.17 -8.16 10.73
CA GLN A 74 -0.05 -8.82 10.05
C GLN A 74 0.53 -7.94 8.94
N PHE A 75 -0.34 -7.30 8.15
CA PHE A 75 0.06 -6.32 7.15
C PHE A 75 0.83 -5.14 7.78
N LEU A 76 0.33 -4.55 8.86
CA LEU A 76 1.00 -3.43 9.53
C LEU A 76 2.35 -3.86 10.13
N ASN A 77 2.44 -5.05 10.73
CA ASN A 77 3.70 -5.63 11.20
C ASN A 77 4.73 -5.74 10.07
N PHE A 78 4.31 -6.25 8.91
CA PHE A 78 5.17 -6.31 7.72
C PHE A 78 5.65 -4.91 7.32
N MET A 79 4.73 -3.96 7.16
CA MET A 79 5.04 -2.61 6.69
C MET A 79 5.97 -1.84 7.64
N TRP A 80 5.77 -1.96 8.95
CA TRP A 80 6.63 -1.28 9.94
C TRP A 80 8.06 -1.83 10.00
N ASN A 81 8.25 -3.09 9.62
CA ASN A 81 9.56 -3.75 9.59
C ASN A 81 10.34 -3.50 8.29
N LEU A 82 9.72 -2.92 7.26
CA LEU A 82 10.41 -2.59 6.02
C LEU A 82 11.38 -1.41 6.20
N ASN A 83 12.57 -1.54 5.62
CA ASN A 83 13.53 -0.47 5.50
C ASN A 83 13.34 0.34 4.20
N LEU A 84 14.03 1.48 4.11
CA LEU A 84 13.90 2.41 2.98
C LEU A 84 14.19 1.76 1.62
N ASN A 85 15.22 0.90 1.54
CA ASN A 85 15.60 0.22 0.31
C ASN A 85 14.55 -0.81 -0.12
N GLU A 86 13.95 -1.52 0.83
CA GLU A 86 12.90 -2.49 0.55
C GLU A 86 11.63 -1.81 0.00
N PHE A 87 11.20 -0.68 0.58
CA PHE A 87 10.11 0.12 0.02
C PHE A 87 10.38 0.51 -1.44
N SER A 88 11.59 1.02 -1.72
CA SER A 88 11.99 1.43 -3.07
C SER A 88 12.00 0.26 -4.08
N LYS A 89 12.50 -0.91 -3.66
CA LYS A 89 12.52 -2.12 -4.49
C LYS A 89 11.10 -2.60 -4.83
N ILE A 90 10.20 -2.63 -3.85
CA ILE A 90 8.81 -3.04 -4.06
C ILE A 90 8.09 -2.06 -5.01
N ALA A 91 8.23 -0.75 -4.75
CA ALA A 91 7.67 0.28 -5.63
C ALA A 91 8.14 0.12 -7.09
N THR A 92 9.45 -0.08 -7.27
CA THR A 92 10.07 -0.25 -8.59
C THR A 92 9.60 -1.52 -9.30
N TYR A 93 9.45 -2.63 -8.56
CA TYR A 93 8.98 -3.90 -9.11
C TYR A 93 7.60 -3.74 -9.75
N TYR A 94 6.63 -3.23 -9.00
CA TYR A 94 5.26 -3.07 -9.50
C TYR A 94 5.10 -1.99 -10.57
N LYS A 95 5.95 -0.97 -10.59
CA LYS A 95 5.98 0.03 -11.68
C LYS A 95 6.49 -0.50 -13.01
N LYS A 96 7.40 -1.48 -13.01
CA LYS A 96 7.94 -2.06 -14.25
C LYS A 96 6.92 -2.92 -14.97
N GLU A 97 6.07 -3.62 -14.22
CA GLU A 97 5.00 -4.48 -14.75
C GLU A 97 3.88 -3.70 -15.46
N THR A 98 3.75 -2.38 -15.24
CA THR A 98 2.68 -1.57 -15.85
C THR A 98 3.00 -0.97 -17.22
N LYS A 99 4.15 -1.29 -17.82
CA LYS A 99 4.46 -0.90 -19.20
C LYS A 99 3.89 -1.93 -20.18
N ASN A 100 2.58 -1.87 -20.42
CA ASN A 100 1.93 -2.50 -21.57
C ASN A 100 1.14 -1.45 -22.35
#